data_AF-R7W7F3-F1
#
_entry.id   AF-R7W7F3-F1
#
_cell.length_a   1.000
_cell.length_b   1.000
_cell.length_c   1.000
_cell.angle_alpha   90.00
_cell.angle_beta   90.00
_cell.angle_gamma   90.00
#
_symmetry.space_group_name_H-M   'P 1'
#
loop_
_entity.id
_entity.type
_entity.pdbx_description
1 polymer ?
#
loop_
_entity_poly.entity_id
_entity_poly.type
_entity_poly.pdbx_seq_one_letter_code
_entity_poly.pdbx_strand_id
1 'polypeptide(L)'
;MITWDGKELTADEKMLSERMVAKCGGILKVIVAIGEVIAKEITPSGDEPVDIFEEKVKDLLNHDFMRTLEKVPKFHSLRGLFAWMQSYFDACSDSVKPCIFYMSVFPAKHNIRRRRLLRRWMAEGYSRDTSDKIAEENGERLFSELVGLSIIQHLETNVMCQVNAFFHEYIISRPMEDNLVFALDGHCSLNSQYAGQHLTIRSSWDRDDVVFKGIDVSRLRSLTVFGNWKSSLISEKMRLVRVLDLEDALNVTNDDLEQIVKLLPRLKFLSLRGHKNISHLPVSLCGLIQLQTLDVRGTSVLTLPRGIMKLQKLTYIRAGTKKTSGEGDDIVVSLPGTDVVQTTTTLANNDNAARVQEALVGDDVRTSTTPWRRPRTLVSSWLPKFRKLRYDNGGVKVPAGIGNMTALHTLGVVNISVSGGKAILEVLKKLTQLRKLGVSGINRENWQEFCSVISGHGHLESLSVRVEEDKEGIFARFSDICEPPKTLKSLKAYGHVQISPVWVKQVQNIRKLDFGLTILTQRDIDELSFWIDVVPLHKYPFLEIDCTTRLELTFDLNLWVAVLKVQCSSGSSLRISRLENLNYLKEVWLKGSYSDELKQDLQRQIHEHPNRRKPLLKLEEPRSP
;
A
#
# COMPACT_ATOMS: atom_id res chain seq x y z
N MET A 1 13.17 -28.65 -3.34
CA MET A 1 12.43 -29.23 -2.20
C MET A 1 13.36 -29.26 -1.01
N ILE A 2 12.83 -29.16 0.21
CA ILE A 2 13.57 -29.52 1.42
C ILE A 2 13.09 -30.93 1.75
N THR A 3 13.99 -31.91 1.70
CA THR A 3 13.71 -33.30 2.06
C THR A 3 14.42 -33.63 3.37
N TRP A 4 13.82 -34.51 4.16
CA TRP A 4 14.42 -35.06 5.38
C TRP A 4 14.52 -36.57 5.18
N ASP A 5 15.73 -37.13 5.27
CA ASP A 5 16.02 -38.55 5.00
C ASP A 5 15.39 -39.11 3.70
N GLY A 6 15.40 -38.28 2.64
CA GLY A 6 14.87 -38.67 1.32
C GLY A 6 13.35 -38.68 1.19
N LYS A 7 12.59 -38.42 2.26
CA LYS A 7 11.14 -38.18 2.20
C LYS A 7 10.82 -36.72 1.86
N GLU A 8 9.74 -36.51 1.12
CA GLU A 8 9.11 -35.19 1.04
C GLU A 8 8.44 -34.86 2.37
N LEU A 9 8.66 -33.64 2.87
CA LEU A 9 7.97 -33.12 4.05
C LEU A 9 6.48 -32.91 3.73
N THR A 10 5.61 -33.26 4.66
CA THR A 10 4.19 -32.89 4.63
C THR A 10 4.01 -31.36 4.67
N ALA A 11 2.82 -30.89 4.33
CA ALA A 11 2.51 -29.46 4.34
C ALA A 11 2.74 -28.81 5.73
N ASP A 12 2.39 -29.53 6.79
CA ASP A 12 2.44 -29.06 8.18
C ASP A 12 3.87 -29.11 8.73
N GLU A 13 4.63 -30.19 8.50
CA GLU A 13 6.07 -30.24 8.81
C GLU A 13 6.85 -29.12 8.10
N LYS A 14 6.49 -28.84 6.84
CA LYS A 14 7.08 -27.73 6.08
C LYS A 14 6.71 -26.37 6.69
N MET A 15 5.46 -26.15 7.06
CA MET A 15 5.03 -24.93 7.77
C MET A 15 5.76 -24.75 9.09
N LEU A 16 5.93 -25.83 9.87
CA LEU A 16 6.63 -25.81 11.14
C LEU A 16 8.12 -25.51 10.98
N SER A 17 8.77 -26.13 9.98
CA SER A 17 10.15 -25.85 9.58
C SER A 17 10.34 -24.39 9.15
N GLU A 18 9.45 -23.85 8.32
CA GLU A 18 9.44 -22.43 7.92
C GLU A 18 9.25 -21.51 9.14
N ARG A 19 8.36 -21.85 10.08
CA ARG A 19 8.17 -21.12 11.34
C ARG A 19 9.45 -21.10 12.18
N MET A 20 10.08 -22.25 12.36
CA MET A 20 11.33 -22.44 13.12
C MET A 20 12.47 -21.64 12.52
N VAL A 21 12.83 -21.89 11.26
CA VAL A 21 13.92 -21.19 10.54
C VAL A 21 13.74 -19.67 10.60
N ALA A 22 12.49 -19.20 10.44
CA ALA A 22 12.17 -17.79 10.51
C ALA A 22 12.06 -17.23 11.94
N LYS A 23 11.95 -18.02 13.01
CA LYS A 23 12.13 -17.58 14.43
C LYS A 23 13.63 -17.46 14.74
N CYS A 24 14.44 -18.39 14.23
CA CYS A 24 15.90 -18.37 14.32
C CYS A 24 16.59 -17.27 13.48
N GLY A 25 15.83 -16.44 12.75
CA GLY A 25 16.37 -15.31 11.97
C GLY A 25 17.38 -15.70 10.89
N GLY A 26 17.39 -16.96 10.44
CA GLY A 26 18.39 -17.48 9.51
C GLY A 26 19.76 -17.78 10.12
N ILE A 27 19.95 -17.68 11.44
CA ILE A 27 21.24 -17.98 12.09
C ILE A 27 21.44 -19.49 12.12
N LEU A 28 22.29 -20.01 11.23
CA LEU A 28 22.53 -21.44 11.06
C LEU A 28 22.84 -22.17 12.37
N LYS A 29 23.67 -21.57 13.24
CA LYS A 29 24.04 -22.17 14.54
C LYS A 29 22.83 -22.38 15.47
N VAL A 30 21.85 -21.47 15.44
CA VAL A 30 20.61 -21.57 16.21
C VAL A 30 19.67 -22.62 15.60
N ILE A 31 19.55 -22.61 14.26
CA ILE A 31 18.75 -23.60 13.51
C ILE A 31 19.25 -25.02 13.78
N VAL A 32 20.57 -25.26 13.72
CA VAL A 32 21.17 -26.57 14.00
C VAL A 32 20.93 -26.99 15.45
N ALA A 33 21.18 -26.11 16.43
CA ALA A 33 21.00 -26.45 17.84
C ALA A 33 19.54 -26.80 18.18
N ILE A 34 18.55 -26.10 17.60
CA ILE A 34 17.13 -26.43 17.77
C ILE A 34 16.76 -27.70 17.02
N GLY A 35 17.25 -27.88 15.78
CA GLY A 35 17.03 -29.09 15.00
C GLY A 35 17.56 -30.35 15.68
N GLU A 36 18.72 -30.27 16.32
CA GLU A 36 19.27 -31.36 17.13
C GLU A 36 18.40 -31.73 18.34
N VAL A 37 17.85 -30.73 19.06
CA VAL A 37 16.95 -30.98 20.19
C VAL A 37 15.63 -31.58 19.71
N ILE A 38 15.08 -31.06 18.62
CA ILE A 38 13.86 -31.62 18.02
C ILE A 38 14.08 -33.08 17.64
N ALA A 39 15.14 -33.38 16.88
CA ALA A 39 15.43 -34.72 16.38
C ALA A 39 15.73 -35.75 17.48
N LYS A 40 16.26 -35.33 18.63
CA LYS A 40 16.63 -36.23 19.75
C LYS A 40 15.50 -36.45 20.77
N GLU A 41 14.58 -35.50 20.91
CA GLU A 41 13.68 -35.46 22.08
C GLU A 41 12.22 -35.09 21.78
N ILE A 42 11.93 -34.49 20.62
CA ILE A 42 10.59 -34.02 20.28
C ILE A 42 9.99 -34.86 19.14
N THR A 43 10.80 -35.31 18.18
CA THR A 43 10.40 -36.25 17.13
C THR A 43 9.74 -37.49 17.74
N PRO A 44 8.51 -37.85 17.33
CA PRO A 44 7.75 -38.93 17.96
C PRO A 44 8.43 -40.29 17.79
N SER A 45 8.57 -41.02 18.89
CA SER A 45 9.12 -42.39 18.92
C SER A 45 8.00 -43.43 18.90
N GLY A 46 7.33 -43.58 17.75
CA GLY A 46 6.22 -44.51 17.53
C GLY A 46 4.97 -43.83 16.98
N ASP A 47 3.80 -44.42 17.23
CA ASP A 47 2.48 -43.93 16.78
C ASP A 47 1.96 -42.70 17.58
N GLU A 48 2.84 -41.79 18.02
CA GLU A 48 2.43 -40.55 18.70
C GLU A 48 1.72 -39.60 17.70
N PRO A 49 0.56 -39.02 18.04
CA PRO A 49 -0.14 -38.06 17.18
C PRO A 49 0.71 -36.83 16.82
N VAL A 50 0.65 -36.42 15.54
CA VAL A 50 1.38 -35.26 14.99
C VAL A 50 1.07 -33.96 15.76
N ASP A 51 -0.14 -33.80 16.29
CA ASP A 51 -0.55 -32.64 17.08
C ASP A 51 0.32 -32.42 18.33
N ILE A 52 0.74 -33.51 18.99
CA ILE A 52 1.59 -33.45 20.19
C ILE A 52 3.01 -32.98 19.83
N PHE A 53 3.53 -33.45 18.69
CA PHE A 53 4.80 -32.97 18.14
C PHE A 53 4.73 -31.47 17.82
N GLU A 54 3.65 -31.01 17.19
CA GLU A 54 3.47 -29.58 16.94
C GLU A 54 3.39 -28.75 18.22
N GLU A 55 2.68 -29.21 19.26
CA GLU A 55 2.55 -28.52 20.55
C GLU A 55 3.92 -28.38 21.24
N LYS A 56 4.67 -29.48 21.36
CA LYS A 56 6.06 -29.48 21.89
C LYS A 56 6.96 -28.48 21.15
N VAL A 57 6.84 -28.36 19.82
CA VAL A 57 7.62 -27.37 19.03
C VAL A 57 7.08 -25.93 19.17
N LYS A 58 5.76 -25.74 19.27
CA LYS A 58 5.14 -24.42 19.54
C LYS A 58 5.60 -23.88 20.89
N ASP A 59 5.68 -24.73 21.92
CA ASP A 59 6.20 -24.40 23.24
C ASP A 59 7.68 -24.05 23.21
N LEU A 60 8.51 -24.82 22.49
CA LEU A 60 9.93 -24.48 22.33
C LEU A 60 10.14 -23.10 21.67
N LEU A 61 9.24 -22.70 20.76
CA LEU A 61 9.30 -21.45 19.98
C LEU A 61 8.44 -20.30 20.57
N ASN A 62 8.00 -20.42 21.83
CA ASN A 62 7.07 -19.48 22.49
C ASN A 62 7.74 -18.13 22.88
N HIS A 63 7.13 -17.39 23.82
CA HIS A 63 7.64 -16.08 24.29
C HIS A 63 8.89 -16.20 25.18
N ASP A 64 9.13 -17.37 25.77
CA ASP A 64 10.28 -17.69 26.62
C ASP A 64 11.51 -18.15 25.82
N PHE A 65 11.41 -18.20 24.48
CA PHE A 65 12.41 -18.71 23.53
C PHE A 65 13.86 -18.32 23.89
N MET A 66 14.15 -17.03 24.11
CA MET A 66 15.50 -16.57 24.47
C MET A 66 15.97 -17.10 25.83
N ARG A 67 15.09 -17.10 26.84
CA ARG A 67 15.39 -17.65 28.17
C ARG A 67 15.70 -19.15 28.09
N THR A 68 14.96 -19.88 27.27
CA THR A 68 15.15 -21.31 26.99
C THR A 68 16.51 -21.58 26.35
N LEU A 69 16.86 -20.85 25.28
CA LEU A 69 18.15 -21.00 24.59
C LEU A 69 19.37 -20.62 25.44
N GLU A 70 19.22 -19.69 26.39
CA GLU A 70 20.31 -19.29 27.29
C GLU A 70 20.50 -20.22 28.49
N LYS A 71 19.40 -20.69 29.11
CA LYS A 71 19.44 -21.37 30.41
C LYS A 71 19.34 -22.89 30.36
N VAL A 72 18.75 -23.48 29.32
CA VAL A 72 18.56 -24.94 29.26
C VAL A 72 19.86 -25.61 28.81
N PRO A 73 20.37 -26.65 29.53
CA PRO A 73 21.68 -27.25 29.24
C PRO A 73 21.88 -27.75 27.80
N LYS A 74 20.78 -28.15 27.15
CA LYS A 74 20.73 -28.65 25.77
C LYS A 74 21.20 -27.62 24.74
N PHE A 75 21.11 -26.33 25.07
CA PHE A 75 21.54 -25.22 24.20
C PHE A 75 22.91 -24.62 24.60
N HIS A 76 23.71 -25.30 25.43
CA HIS A 76 25.04 -24.82 25.84
C HIS A 76 25.99 -24.46 24.67
N SER A 77 25.83 -25.09 23.51
CA SER A 77 26.55 -24.75 22.26
C SER A 77 26.33 -23.30 21.81
N LEU A 78 25.22 -22.67 22.21
CA LEU A 78 24.86 -21.28 21.90
C LEU A 78 25.44 -20.25 22.89
N ARG A 79 26.04 -20.64 24.03
CA ARG A 79 26.59 -19.68 25.01
C ARG A 79 27.56 -18.65 24.38
N GLY A 80 28.43 -19.10 23.49
CA GLY A 80 29.35 -18.23 22.75
C GLY A 80 28.65 -17.27 21.78
N LEU A 81 27.47 -17.63 21.25
CA LEU A 81 26.66 -16.72 20.43
C LEU A 81 26.05 -15.61 21.31
N PHE A 82 25.50 -15.95 22.48
CA PHE A 82 24.95 -14.95 23.40
C PHE A 82 26.01 -14.00 23.97
N ALA A 83 27.22 -14.50 24.25
CA ALA A 83 28.36 -13.68 24.63
C ALA A 83 28.80 -12.73 23.49
N TRP A 84 28.86 -13.23 22.26
CA TRP A 84 29.12 -12.40 21.07
C TRP A 84 28.04 -11.34 20.87
N MET A 85 26.76 -11.69 20.98
CA MET A 85 25.65 -10.73 20.85
C MET A 85 25.70 -9.65 21.93
N GLN A 86 26.01 -9.99 23.18
CA GLN A 86 26.15 -8.99 24.23
C GLN A 86 27.25 -7.98 23.87
N SER A 87 28.46 -8.47 23.55
CA SER A 87 29.58 -7.63 23.11
C SER A 87 29.25 -6.79 21.87
N TYR A 88 28.50 -7.36 20.93
CA TYR A 88 28.04 -6.70 19.70
C TYR A 88 27.08 -5.52 19.98
N PHE A 89 26.11 -5.70 20.88
CA PHE A 89 25.20 -4.64 21.30
C PHE A 89 25.88 -3.59 22.19
N ASP A 90 26.83 -3.99 23.03
CA ASP A 90 27.61 -3.09 23.88
C ASP A 90 28.51 -2.16 23.04
N ALA A 91 29.11 -2.70 21.97
CA ALA A 91 29.92 -1.96 21.00
C ALA A 91 29.13 -0.99 20.10
N CYS A 92 27.80 -1.07 20.06
CA CYS A 92 26.98 -0.11 19.31
C CYS A 92 27.03 1.29 19.95
N SER A 93 27.01 2.35 19.15
CA SER A 93 27.01 3.71 19.69
C SER A 93 25.71 4.04 20.43
N ASP A 94 25.78 4.88 21.46
CA ASP A 94 24.61 5.30 22.24
C ASP A 94 23.61 6.14 21.41
N SER A 95 24.03 6.67 20.27
CA SER A 95 23.14 7.32 19.30
C SER A 95 22.26 6.32 18.51
N VAL A 96 22.67 5.04 18.46
CA VAL A 96 22.05 3.98 17.66
C VAL A 96 21.29 2.98 18.53
N LYS A 97 21.77 2.69 19.75
CA LYS A 97 21.09 1.82 20.73
C LYS A 97 19.58 2.11 20.85
N PRO A 98 19.11 3.36 21.03
CA PRO A 98 17.66 3.64 21.10
C PRO A 98 16.90 3.24 19.84
N CYS A 99 17.49 3.41 18.65
CA CYS A 99 16.90 3.01 17.37
C CYS A 99 16.90 1.49 17.17
N ILE A 100 17.85 0.75 17.76
CA ILE A 100 17.83 -0.71 17.83
C ILE A 100 16.63 -1.15 18.71
N PHE A 101 16.56 -0.68 19.95
CA PHE A 101 15.45 -1.04 20.85
C PHE A 101 14.08 -0.65 20.30
N TYR A 102 13.98 0.48 19.59
CA TYR A 102 12.78 0.91 18.89
C TYR A 102 12.21 -0.11 17.88
N MET A 103 13.04 -1.03 17.36
CA MET A 103 12.56 -2.10 16.47
C MET A 103 11.55 -3.04 17.15
N SER A 104 11.62 -3.20 18.48
CA SER A 104 10.64 -3.98 19.25
C SER A 104 9.23 -3.39 19.24
N VAL A 105 9.03 -2.14 18.81
CA VAL A 105 7.68 -1.56 18.63
C VAL A 105 6.89 -2.34 17.58
N PHE A 106 7.53 -2.84 16.52
CA PHE A 106 6.88 -3.63 15.48
C PHE A 106 6.88 -5.13 15.85
N PRO A 107 5.88 -5.93 15.45
CA PRO A 107 5.92 -7.38 15.64
C PRO A 107 7.04 -8.06 14.85
N ALA A 108 7.46 -9.24 15.30
CA ALA A 108 8.38 -10.10 14.57
C ALA A 108 7.83 -10.36 13.15
N LYS A 109 8.70 -10.32 12.14
CA LYS A 109 8.35 -10.52 10.72
C LYS A 109 7.38 -9.46 10.13
N HIS A 110 7.03 -8.39 10.85
CA HIS A 110 6.16 -7.34 10.30
C HIS A 110 6.83 -6.57 9.16
N ASN A 111 6.08 -6.29 8.09
CA ASN A 111 6.58 -5.62 6.89
C ASN A 111 6.50 -4.10 7.05
N ILE A 112 7.58 -3.49 7.52
CA ILE A 112 7.67 -2.06 7.85
C ILE A 112 7.99 -1.27 6.57
N ARG A 113 7.23 -0.20 6.30
CA ARG A 113 7.60 0.76 5.24
C ARG A 113 8.79 1.60 5.73
N ARG A 114 9.93 1.63 5.03
CA ARG A 114 11.09 2.47 5.38
C ARG A 114 10.69 3.93 5.68
N ARG A 115 9.83 4.50 4.82
CA ARG A 115 9.31 5.87 4.96
C ARG A 115 8.23 6.07 6.04
N ARG A 116 7.69 5.01 6.66
CA ARG A 116 6.88 5.08 7.89
C ARG A 116 7.82 5.22 9.07
N LEU A 117 8.80 4.32 9.18
CA LEU A 117 9.80 4.28 10.24
C LEU A 117 10.55 5.62 10.39
N LEU A 118 11.16 6.12 9.31
CA LEU A 118 11.93 7.37 9.31
C LEU A 118 11.12 8.57 9.83
N ARG A 119 9.82 8.65 9.51
CA ARG A 119 8.98 9.78 9.96
C ARG A 119 8.61 9.70 11.42
N ARG A 120 8.53 8.49 11.99
CA ARG A 120 8.35 8.29 13.42
C ARG A 120 9.61 8.73 14.18
N TRP A 121 10.78 8.28 13.73
CA TRP A 121 12.07 8.72 14.28
C TRP A 121 12.28 10.24 14.24
N MET A 122 11.90 10.92 13.16
CA MET A 122 11.93 12.38 13.09
C MET A 122 10.95 13.04 14.07
N ALA A 123 9.73 12.51 14.18
CA ALA A 123 8.71 13.03 15.10
C ALA A 123 9.11 12.86 16.58
N GLU A 124 9.67 11.71 16.94
CA GLU A 124 10.18 11.41 18.29
C GLU A 124 11.46 12.22 18.59
N GLY A 125 12.28 12.46 17.56
CA GLY A 125 13.52 13.21 17.64
C GLY A 125 14.75 12.33 17.87
N TYR A 126 14.76 11.13 17.26
CA TYR A 126 15.94 10.26 17.13
C TYR A 126 16.86 10.73 15.99
N SER A 127 16.28 11.24 14.92
CA SER A 127 17.00 11.83 13.78
C SER A 127 16.74 13.33 13.72
N ARG A 128 17.35 14.10 14.62
CA ARG A 128 17.25 15.57 14.63
C ARG A 128 18.16 16.19 13.58
N ASP A 129 17.88 17.45 13.25
CA ASP A 129 18.82 18.27 12.50
C ASP A 129 20.11 18.48 13.31
N THR A 130 21.24 18.48 12.60
CA THR A 130 22.58 18.84 13.09
C THR A 130 23.10 20.00 12.26
N SER A 131 24.22 20.63 12.65
CA SER A 131 24.80 21.78 11.90
C SER A 131 24.94 21.52 10.40
N ASP A 132 25.31 20.28 10.04
CA ASP A 132 25.71 19.94 8.67
C ASP A 132 24.68 19.07 7.92
N LYS A 133 23.61 18.60 8.58
CA LYS A 133 22.69 17.57 8.05
C LYS A 133 21.28 17.69 8.59
N ILE A 134 20.30 17.47 7.72
CA ILE A 134 18.87 17.50 8.06
C ILE A 134 18.37 16.17 8.65
N ALA A 135 17.25 16.25 9.37
CA ALA A 135 16.57 15.14 10.03
C ALA A 135 16.29 13.93 9.13
N GLU A 136 15.96 14.13 7.85
CA GLU A 136 15.73 13.04 6.89
C GLU A 136 17.03 12.28 6.59
N GLU A 137 18.15 12.98 6.38
CA GLU A 137 19.46 12.38 6.10
C GLU A 137 20.03 11.64 7.32
N ASN A 138 19.92 12.25 8.49
CA ASN A 138 20.31 11.60 9.75
C ASN A 138 19.49 10.33 10.02
N GLY A 139 18.20 10.32 9.65
CA GLY A 139 17.36 9.13 9.72
C GLY A 139 17.76 8.05 8.70
N GLU A 140 18.03 8.44 7.45
CA GLU A 140 18.48 7.50 6.41
C GLU A 140 19.88 6.92 6.74
N ARG A 141 20.76 7.66 7.43
CA ARG A 141 22.04 7.15 7.98
C ARG A 141 21.81 6.07 9.03
N LEU A 142 21.01 6.36 10.05
CA LEU A 142 20.67 5.41 11.12
C LEU A 142 20.02 4.14 10.55
N PHE A 143 19.16 4.28 9.54
CA PHE A 143 18.57 3.16 8.82
C PHE A 143 19.63 2.29 8.13
N SER A 144 20.57 2.90 7.39
CA SER A 144 21.66 2.17 6.72
C SER A 144 22.60 1.49 7.71
N GLU A 145 22.85 2.09 8.87
CA GLU A 145 23.63 1.49 9.94
C GLU A 145 22.94 0.24 10.51
N LEU A 146 21.64 0.31 10.81
CA LEU A 146 20.83 -0.85 11.24
C LEU A 146 20.75 -1.99 10.20
N VAL A 147 20.89 -1.67 8.91
CA VAL A 147 21.02 -2.66 7.83
C VAL A 147 22.43 -3.26 7.78
N GLY A 148 23.48 -2.45 7.95
CA GLY A 148 24.85 -2.93 8.10
C GLY A 148 25.04 -3.83 9.32
N LEU A 149 24.29 -3.55 10.39
CA LEU A 149 24.20 -4.39 11.59
C LEU A 149 23.33 -5.65 11.40
N SER A 150 22.73 -5.87 10.22
CA SER A 150 21.82 -7.00 9.94
C SER A 150 20.59 -7.14 10.85
N ILE A 151 20.35 -6.17 11.75
CA ILE A 151 19.17 -6.08 12.64
C ILE A 151 17.91 -5.83 11.81
N ILE A 152 18.04 -5.03 10.74
CA ILE A 152 16.98 -4.79 9.76
C ILE A 152 17.42 -5.36 8.40
N GLN A 153 16.50 -6.03 7.71
CA GLN A 153 16.72 -6.57 6.38
C GLN A 153 15.83 -5.88 5.35
N HIS A 154 16.34 -5.71 4.14
CA HIS A 154 15.56 -5.22 3.00
C HIS A 154 14.68 -6.32 2.41
N LEU A 155 13.42 -6.00 2.16
CA LEU A 155 12.55 -6.85 1.33
C LEU A 155 12.57 -6.37 -0.12
N GLU A 156 12.13 -7.25 -1.04
CA GLU A 156 12.28 -7.29 -2.51
C GLU A 156 12.34 -5.96 -3.30
N THR A 157 11.83 -4.85 -2.78
CA THR A 157 11.72 -3.55 -3.47
C THR A 157 12.48 -2.39 -2.82
N ASN A 158 13.25 -2.58 -1.73
CA ASN A 158 13.87 -1.53 -0.88
C ASN A 158 12.89 -0.51 -0.26
N VAL A 159 11.59 -0.60 -0.56
CA VAL A 159 10.51 0.22 0.02
C VAL A 159 10.09 -0.31 1.39
N MET A 160 10.16 -1.64 1.55
CA MET A 160 9.81 -2.37 2.76
C MET A 160 11.09 -2.93 3.41
N CYS A 161 11.05 -3.05 4.72
CA CYS A 161 12.08 -3.65 5.55
C CYS A 161 11.42 -4.48 6.66
N GLN A 162 12.17 -5.42 7.21
CA GLN A 162 11.73 -6.32 8.27
C GLN A 162 12.82 -6.41 9.33
N VAL A 163 12.44 -6.47 10.60
CA VAL A 163 13.39 -6.74 11.69
C VAL A 163 13.75 -8.23 11.62
N ASN A 164 15.04 -8.56 11.69
CA ASN A 164 15.46 -9.96 11.80
C ASN A 164 14.86 -10.57 13.07
N ALA A 165 14.17 -11.71 12.94
CA ALA A 165 13.40 -12.28 14.05
C ALA A 165 14.26 -12.66 15.26
N PHE A 166 15.49 -13.16 15.08
CA PHE A 166 16.32 -13.54 16.22
C PHE A 166 16.82 -12.31 17.00
N PHE A 167 17.23 -11.26 16.27
CA PHE A 167 17.54 -9.97 16.90
C PHE A 167 16.31 -9.36 17.58
N HIS A 168 15.11 -9.48 16.98
CA HIS A 168 13.86 -8.98 17.55
C HIS A 168 13.51 -9.65 18.89
N GLU A 169 13.59 -10.98 18.95
CA GLU A 169 13.39 -11.76 20.19
C GLU A 169 14.43 -11.41 21.26
N TYR A 170 15.68 -11.18 20.86
CA TYR A 170 16.78 -10.81 21.76
C TYR A 170 16.65 -9.39 22.33
N ILE A 171 16.16 -8.45 21.51
CA ILE A 171 15.84 -7.08 21.93
C ILE A 171 14.69 -7.08 22.95
N ILE A 172 13.68 -7.94 22.74
CA ILE A 172 12.54 -8.06 23.66
C ILE A 172 12.92 -8.73 24.99
N SER A 173 13.84 -9.71 24.98
CA SER A 173 14.29 -10.36 26.22
C SER A 173 15.26 -9.52 27.05
N ARG A 174 15.79 -8.42 26.51
CA ARG A 174 16.77 -7.52 27.17
C ARG A 174 16.32 -6.05 27.12
N PRO A 175 15.17 -5.67 27.71
CA PRO A 175 14.71 -4.28 27.71
C PRO A 175 15.73 -3.36 28.41
N MET A 176 15.85 -2.12 27.93
CA MET A 176 16.62 -1.08 28.62
C MET A 176 16.05 -0.82 30.02
N GLU A 177 16.90 -0.40 30.97
CA GLU A 177 16.52 -0.11 32.36
C GLU A 177 15.32 0.87 32.48
N ASP A 178 15.26 1.88 31.60
CA ASP A 178 14.17 2.85 31.50
C ASP A 178 12.86 2.33 30.85
N ASN A 179 12.81 1.05 30.46
CA ASN A 179 11.75 0.44 29.63
C ASN A 179 11.40 1.29 28.41
N LEU A 180 12.39 1.58 27.54
CA LEU A 180 12.22 2.49 26.40
C LEU A 180 10.98 2.16 25.55
N VAL A 181 10.78 0.87 25.28
CA VAL A 181 9.59 0.31 24.59
C VAL A 181 8.88 -0.66 25.54
N PHE A 182 7.57 -0.55 25.62
CA PHE A 182 6.70 -1.48 26.35
C PHE A 182 5.67 -2.09 25.38
N ALA A 183 5.51 -3.41 25.44
CA ALA A 183 4.59 -4.16 24.60
C ALA A 183 3.46 -4.76 25.45
N LEU A 184 2.22 -4.46 25.06
CA LEU A 184 1.02 -5.10 25.60
C LEU A 184 0.54 -6.17 24.61
N ASP A 185 0.55 -7.41 25.07
CA ASP A 185 0.06 -8.60 24.40
C ASP A 185 -0.60 -9.55 25.42
N GLY A 186 -1.24 -10.62 24.95
CA GLY A 186 -1.99 -11.55 25.83
C GLY A 186 -1.14 -12.22 26.92
N HIS A 187 0.17 -12.36 26.70
CA HIS A 187 1.12 -13.01 27.61
C HIS A 187 1.82 -12.04 28.57
N CYS A 188 1.63 -10.72 28.37
CA CYS A 188 2.26 -9.69 29.19
C CYS A 188 1.86 -9.80 30.68
N SER A 189 2.88 -9.90 31.56
CA SER A 189 2.71 -9.76 33.01
C SER A 189 2.89 -8.28 33.40
N LEU A 190 1.88 -7.71 34.05
CA LEU A 190 1.85 -6.29 34.42
C LEU A 190 2.64 -6.01 35.70
N ASN A 191 3.93 -6.33 35.66
CA ASN A 191 4.87 -6.11 36.76
C ASN A 191 5.36 -4.64 36.78
N SER A 192 5.34 -3.97 35.63
CA SER A 192 5.65 -2.54 35.48
C SER A 192 4.40 -1.69 35.47
N GLN A 193 4.27 -0.77 36.44
CA GLN A 193 3.19 0.22 36.49
C GLN A 193 3.35 1.35 35.43
N TYR A 194 4.40 1.34 34.62
CA TYR A 194 4.79 2.44 33.72
C TYR A 194 5.03 1.93 32.29
N ALA A 195 4.44 2.59 31.29
CA ALA A 195 4.50 2.19 29.87
C ALA A 195 5.75 2.66 29.09
N GLY A 196 6.75 3.22 29.76
CA GLY A 196 7.96 3.70 29.10
C GLY A 196 7.75 4.94 28.21
N GLN A 197 8.53 5.03 27.13
CA GLN A 197 8.41 6.11 26.13
C GLN A 197 7.61 5.68 24.89
N HIS A 198 7.59 4.40 24.56
CA HIS A 198 6.94 3.87 23.37
C HIS A 198 6.06 2.66 23.72
N LEU A 199 4.75 2.79 23.51
CA LEU A 199 3.79 1.73 23.78
C LEU A 199 3.35 1.10 22.46
N THR A 200 3.44 -0.24 22.40
CA THR A 200 2.85 -1.03 21.33
C THR A 200 1.76 -1.94 21.87
N ILE A 201 0.55 -1.81 21.31
CA ILE A 201 -0.55 -2.76 21.53
C ILE A 201 -0.46 -3.82 20.43
N ARG A 202 -0.34 -5.09 20.80
CA ARG A 202 -0.24 -6.21 19.87
C ARG A 202 -1.62 -6.84 19.64
N SER A 203 -1.77 -7.56 18.54
CA SER A 203 -3.06 -8.10 18.11
C SER A 203 -3.64 -9.19 19.02
N SER A 204 -2.82 -9.74 19.92
CA SER A 204 -3.24 -10.67 20.99
C SER A 204 -3.60 -9.98 22.31
N TRP A 205 -3.61 -8.64 22.38
CA TRP A 205 -4.12 -7.92 23.54
C TRP A 205 -5.65 -7.92 23.53
N ASP A 206 -6.22 -8.75 24.41
CA ASP A 206 -7.67 -8.95 24.58
C ASP A 206 -8.22 -8.30 25.86
N ARG A 207 -7.38 -8.15 26.89
CA ARG A 207 -7.72 -7.68 28.26
C ARG A 207 -8.56 -6.40 28.33
N ASP A 208 -9.25 -6.27 29.46
CA ASP A 208 -10.20 -5.20 29.77
C ASP A 208 -9.57 -3.81 29.88
N ASP A 209 -10.38 -2.80 29.58
CA ASP A 209 -10.01 -1.38 29.65
C ASP A 209 -9.55 -0.93 31.05
N VAL A 210 -10.05 -1.58 32.11
CA VAL A 210 -9.64 -1.30 33.50
C VAL A 210 -8.16 -1.59 33.70
N VAL A 211 -7.67 -2.67 33.08
CA VAL A 211 -6.27 -3.09 33.14
C VAL A 211 -5.37 -2.04 32.48
N PHE A 212 -5.77 -1.54 31.31
CA PHE A 212 -5.05 -0.47 30.61
C PHE A 212 -5.02 0.85 31.41
N LYS A 213 -6.16 1.24 32.02
CA LYS A 213 -6.27 2.47 32.82
C LYS A 213 -5.37 2.51 34.06
N GLY A 214 -4.97 1.34 34.57
CA GLY A 214 -4.00 1.19 35.67
C GLY A 214 -2.55 1.52 35.29
N ILE A 215 -2.21 1.55 34.00
CA ILE A 215 -0.84 1.78 33.52
C ILE A 215 -0.56 3.29 33.46
N ASP A 216 0.57 3.73 33.99
CA ASP A 216 1.03 5.11 33.79
C ASP A 216 1.61 5.31 32.37
N VAL A 217 0.90 6.15 31.62
CA VAL A 217 1.23 6.59 30.27
C VAL A 217 1.68 8.07 30.23
N SER A 218 1.99 8.68 31.38
CA SER A 218 2.41 10.09 31.50
C SER A 218 3.67 10.44 30.69
N ARG A 219 4.61 9.49 30.60
CA ARG A 219 5.89 9.63 29.89
C ARG A 219 5.80 9.31 28.39
N LEU A 220 4.64 8.86 27.91
CA LEU A 220 4.47 8.27 26.59
C LEU A 220 4.73 9.28 25.46
N ARG A 221 5.60 8.90 24.52
CA ARG A 221 5.98 9.67 23.31
C ARG A 221 5.42 9.06 22.03
N SER A 222 5.15 7.75 22.00
CA SER A 222 4.45 7.12 20.88
C SER A 222 3.46 6.04 21.30
N LEU A 223 2.33 5.95 20.60
CA LEU A 223 1.43 4.81 20.63
C LEU A 223 1.36 4.17 19.24
N THR A 224 1.55 2.84 19.17
CA THR A 224 1.33 2.04 17.96
C THR A 224 0.33 0.93 18.29
N VAL A 225 -0.63 0.68 17.39
CA VAL A 225 -1.64 -0.38 17.58
C VAL A 225 -1.61 -1.33 16.39
N PHE A 226 -1.52 -2.62 16.70
CA PHE A 226 -1.67 -3.73 15.78
C PHE A 226 -2.92 -4.53 16.21
N GLY A 227 -3.94 -4.64 15.35
CA GLY A 227 -5.22 -5.26 15.71
C GLY A 227 -6.28 -4.27 16.22
N ASN A 228 -7.22 -4.72 17.04
CA ASN A 228 -8.42 -3.94 17.37
C ASN A 228 -8.11 -2.66 18.16
N TRP A 229 -8.59 -1.53 17.64
CA TRP A 229 -8.64 -0.27 18.38
C TRP A 229 -9.71 -0.33 19.48
N LYS A 230 -9.41 0.29 20.63
CA LYS A 230 -10.38 0.64 21.67
C LYS A 230 -10.16 2.11 22.02
N SER A 231 -11.22 2.92 22.14
CA SER A 231 -11.12 4.34 22.50
C SER A 231 -10.49 4.57 23.88
N SER A 232 -10.60 3.58 24.77
CA SER A 232 -9.95 3.48 26.08
C SER A 232 -8.41 3.54 26.04
N LEU A 233 -7.79 3.28 24.88
CA LEU A 233 -6.35 3.35 24.66
C LEU A 233 -5.82 4.79 24.67
N ILE A 234 -6.68 5.81 24.62
CA ILE A 234 -6.31 7.23 24.75
C ILE A 234 -6.74 7.77 26.11
N SER A 235 -5.87 8.58 26.73
CA SER A 235 -6.10 9.19 28.04
C SER A 235 -5.53 10.60 28.11
N GLU A 236 -6.15 11.49 28.90
CA GLU A 236 -5.65 12.84 29.23
C GLU A 236 -4.25 12.85 29.87
N LYS A 237 -3.78 11.70 30.37
CA LYS A 237 -2.40 11.50 30.84
C LYS A 237 -1.37 11.56 29.71
N MET A 238 -1.74 11.26 28.45
CA MET A 238 -0.85 11.10 27.29
C MET A 238 -0.32 12.43 26.68
N ARG A 239 0.00 13.41 27.54
CA ARG A 239 0.32 14.80 27.15
C ARG A 239 1.61 14.97 26.34
N LEU A 240 2.45 13.92 26.26
CA LEU A 240 3.75 13.95 25.60
C LEU A 240 3.78 13.21 24.25
N VAL A 241 2.67 12.61 23.82
CA VAL A 241 2.63 11.78 22.60
C VAL A 241 2.87 12.63 21.34
N ARG A 242 3.86 12.19 20.55
CA ARG A 242 4.31 12.79 19.28
C ARG A 242 3.95 11.92 18.08
N VAL A 243 3.89 10.60 18.28
CA VAL A 243 3.61 9.61 17.23
C VAL A 243 2.36 8.82 17.61
N LEU A 244 1.32 8.90 16.78
CA LEU A 244 0.21 7.95 16.82
C LEU A 244 0.16 7.22 15.47
N ASP A 245 0.37 5.90 15.51
CA ASP A 245 0.47 5.06 14.33
C ASP A 245 -0.56 3.93 14.38
N LEU A 246 -1.64 4.11 13.60
CA LEU A 246 -2.77 3.20 13.51
C LEU A 246 -2.82 2.46 12.16
N GLU A 247 -1.75 2.44 11.35
CA GLU A 247 -1.79 1.81 10.01
C GLU A 247 -2.16 0.32 10.03
N ASP A 248 -1.86 -0.40 11.12
CA ASP A 248 -2.17 -1.82 11.30
C ASP A 248 -3.25 -2.04 12.38
N ALA A 249 -3.95 -0.98 12.78
CA ALA A 249 -5.10 -1.06 13.67
C ALA A 249 -6.36 -1.46 12.87
N LEU A 250 -7.42 -1.86 13.58
CA LEU A 250 -8.74 -2.17 13.04
C LEU A 250 -9.81 -1.35 13.79
N ASN A 251 -10.96 -1.11 13.16
CA ASN A 251 -12.15 -0.49 13.78
C ASN A 251 -11.97 0.96 14.29
N VAL A 252 -11.07 1.76 13.70
CA VAL A 252 -10.96 3.20 14.02
C VAL A 252 -12.05 4.00 13.29
N THR A 253 -12.80 4.82 14.03
CA THR A 253 -13.94 5.61 13.53
C THR A 253 -13.64 7.11 13.42
N ASN A 254 -14.60 7.92 12.95
CA ASN A 254 -14.48 9.39 12.99
C ASN A 254 -14.55 9.93 14.44
N ASP A 255 -15.36 9.31 15.31
CA ASP A 255 -15.53 9.75 16.70
C ASP A 255 -14.24 9.50 17.52
N ASP A 256 -13.57 8.36 17.27
CA ASP A 256 -12.22 8.10 17.78
C ASP A 256 -11.25 9.19 17.35
N LEU A 257 -11.29 9.61 16.08
CA LEU A 257 -10.41 10.63 15.54
C LEU A 257 -10.64 11.99 16.22
N GLU A 258 -11.89 12.37 16.49
CA GLU A 258 -12.23 13.59 17.24
C GLU A 258 -11.63 13.57 18.65
N GLN A 259 -11.75 12.44 19.38
CA GLN A 259 -11.15 12.32 20.71
C GLN A 259 -9.61 12.29 20.67
N ILE A 260 -9.02 11.59 19.70
CA ILE A 260 -7.57 11.54 19.47
C ILE A 260 -6.98 12.95 19.33
N VAL A 261 -7.55 13.78 18.45
CA VAL A 261 -6.97 15.11 18.17
C VAL A 261 -7.23 16.11 19.30
N LYS A 262 -8.31 15.92 20.08
CA LYS A 262 -8.58 16.69 21.29
C LYS A 262 -7.61 16.36 22.42
N LEU A 263 -7.30 15.08 22.62
CA LEU A 263 -6.52 14.59 23.77
C LEU A 263 -4.99 14.58 23.53
N LEU A 264 -4.54 14.56 22.28
CA LEU A 264 -3.11 14.49 21.92
C LEU A 264 -2.60 15.76 21.18
N PRO A 265 -2.58 16.95 21.82
CA PRO A 265 -2.23 18.22 21.15
C PRO A 265 -0.76 18.34 20.71
N ARG A 266 0.12 17.42 21.13
CA ARG A 266 1.56 17.43 20.80
C ARG A 266 1.95 16.50 19.64
N LEU A 267 0.97 15.92 18.93
CA LEU A 267 1.23 15.06 17.78
C LEU A 267 2.07 15.77 16.70
N LYS A 268 3.08 15.04 16.23
CA LYS A 268 3.95 15.34 15.09
C LYS A 268 3.74 14.36 13.94
N PHE A 269 3.32 13.13 14.23
CA PHE A 269 3.02 12.09 13.27
C PHE A 269 1.65 11.48 13.58
N LEU A 270 0.78 11.45 12.59
CA LEU A 270 -0.49 10.74 12.62
C LEU A 270 -0.63 9.88 11.35
N SER A 271 -0.76 8.56 11.54
CA SER A 271 -1.06 7.62 10.45
C SER A 271 -2.41 6.97 10.72
N LEU A 272 -3.38 7.26 9.84
CA LEU A 272 -4.71 6.67 9.76
C LEU A 272 -4.85 5.80 8.50
N ARG A 273 -3.71 5.34 7.97
CA ARG A 273 -3.65 4.67 6.68
C ARG A 273 -4.42 3.35 6.70
N GLY A 274 -5.35 3.18 5.76
CA GLY A 274 -6.15 1.96 5.60
C GLY A 274 -7.57 2.02 6.19
N HIS A 275 -7.87 3.02 7.03
CA HIS A 275 -9.14 3.11 7.76
C HIS A 275 -10.29 3.66 6.89
N LYS A 276 -10.97 2.78 6.16
CA LYS A 276 -12.12 3.13 5.30
C LYS A 276 -13.22 3.90 6.04
N ASN A 277 -13.45 3.62 7.32
CA ASN A 277 -14.51 4.21 8.15
C ASN A 277 -14.28 5.69 8.45
N ILE A 278 -13.05 6.20 8.27
CA ILE A 278 -12.73 7.61 8.40
C ILE A 278 -13.09 8.32 7.09
N SER A 279 -14.16 9.12 7.13
CA SER A 279 -14.76 9.77 5.95
C SER A 279 -14.35 11.24 5.81
N HIS A 280 -13.95 11.87 6.91
CA HIS A 280 -13.54 13.27 6.95
C HIS A 280 -12.41 13.48 7.96
N LEU A 281 -11.76 14.64 7.91
CA LEU A 281 -10.83 15.09 8.95
C LEU A 281 -11.51 16.20 9.75
N PRO A 282 -11.58 16.10 11.08
CA PRO A 282 -12.30 17.07 11.89
C PRO A 282 -11.57 18.42 11.92
N VAL A 283 -12.31 19.50 12.20
CA VAL A 283 -11.74 20.85 12.24
C VAL A 283 -10.74 21.00 13.39
N SER A 284 -10.94 20.27 14.48
CA SER A 284 -10.05 20.16 15.65
C SER A 284 -8.65 19.64 15.31
N LEU A 285 -8.50 18.79 14.29
CA LEU A 285 -7.19 18.34 13.77
C LEU A 285 -6.31 19.53 13.34
N CYS A 286 -6.93 20.63 12.91
CA CYS A 286 -6.23 21.86 12.52
C CYS A 286 -5.63 22.64 13.70
N GLY A 287 -5.91 22.22 14.94
CA GLY A 287 -5.27 22.70 16.17
C GLY A 287 -3.93 22.02 16.48
N LEU A 288 -3.58 20.93 15.78
CA LEU A 288 -2.33 20.19 15.98
C LEU A 288 -1.13 20.91 15.35
N ILE A 289 -0.81 22.13 15.79
CA ILE A 289 0.21 23.03 15.19
C ILE A 289 1.64 22.44 15.13
N GLN A 290 1.91 21.33 15.84
CA GLN A 290 3.18 20.61 15.77
C GLN A 290 3.19 19.48 14.72
N LEU A 291 2.08 19.20 14.05
CA LEU A 291 1.95 18.08 13.12
C LEU A 291 2.88 18.25 11.91
N GLN A 292 3.77 17.28 11.71
CA GLN A 292 4.75 17.22 10.63
C GLN A 292 4.35 16.20 9.56
N THR A 293 3.67 15.12 9.94
CA THR A 293 3.27 14.01 9.06
C THR A 293 1.81 13.63 9.28
N LEU A 294 1.03 13.64 8.20
CA LEU A 294 -0.35 13.12 8.14
C LEU A 294 -0.49 12.10 6.98
N ASP A 295 -0.70 10.83 7.31
CA ASP A 295 -0.87 9.72 6.34
C ASP A 295 -2.28 9.13 6.46
N VAL A 296 -3.20 9.57 5.59
CA VAL A 296 -4.62 9.17 5.58
C VAL A 296 -5.01 8.46 4.27
N ARG A 297 -4.04 7.86 3.59
CA ARG A 297 -4.27 7.05 2.39
C ARG A 297 -5.11 5.82 2.71
N GLY A 298 -6.01 5.43 1.82
CA GLY A 298 -6.90 4.28 2.05
C GLY A 298 -8.03 4.53 3.05
N THR A 299 -8.19 5.77 3.53
CA THR A 299 -9.43 6.24 4.18
C THR A 299 -10.48 6.61 3.12
N SER A 300 -11.65 7.08 3.55
CA SER A 300 -12.68 7.65 2.68
C SER A 300 -12.62 9.19 2.60
N VAL A 301 -11.55 9.81 3.11
CA VAL A 301 -11.35 11.28 3.08
C VAL A 301 -11.15 11.78 1.64
N LEU A 302 -12.13 12.53 1.13
CA LEU A 302 -12.11 13.14 -0.22
C LEU A 302 -11.70 14.62 -0.23
N THR A 303 -11.88 15.36 0.86
CA THR A 303 -11.59 16.80 0.95
C THR A 303 -10.80 17.10 2.22
N LEU A 304 -9.77 17.93 2.11
CA LEU A 304 -9.03 18.43 3.28
C LEU A 304 -9.74 19.65 3.88
N PRO A 305 -9.87 19.75 5.22
CA PRO A 305 -10.55 20.86 5.87
C PRO A 305 -9.80 22.18 5.62
N ARG A 306 -10.54 23.29 5.47
CA ARG A 306 -9.93 24.62 5.24
C ARG A 306 -8.86 24.98 6.28
N GLY A 307 -9.05 24.58 7.54
CA GLY A 307 -8.12 24.85 8.62
C GLY A 307 -6.73 24.19 8.47
N ILE A 308 -6.53 23.23 7.55
CA ILE A 308 -5.25 22.52 7.38
C ILE A 308 -4.07 23.48 7.12
N MET A 309 -4.33 24.66 6.53
CA MET A 309 -3.34 25.72 6.31
C MET A 309 -2.74 26.31 7.59
N LYS A 310 -3.33 26.06 8.77
CA LYS A 310 -2.77 26.45 10.07
C LYS A 310 -1.59 25.56 10.48
N LEU A 311 -1.43 24.37 9.87
CA LEU A 311 -0.41 23.39 10.22
C LEU A 311 0.94 23.72 9.56
N GLN A 312 1.52 24.87 9.90
CA GLN A 312 2.72 25.43 9.26
C GLN A 312 3.97 24.54 9.37
N LYS A 313 3.99 23.54 10.26
CA LYS A 313 5.07 22.54 10.38
C LYS A 313 4.85 21.26 9.57
N LEU A 314 3.75 21.15 8.82
CA LEU A 314 3.38 19.94 8.08
C LEU A 314 4.24 19.78 6.84
N THR A 315 5.18 18.82 6.86
CA THR A 315 6.10 18.53 5.75
C THR A 315 5.60 17.41 4.84
N TYR A 316 4.71 16.55 5.35
CA TYR A 316 4.11 15.44 4.61
C TYR A 316 2.61 15.37 4.84
N ILE A 317 1.85 15.44 3.76
CA ILE A 317 0.43 15.05 3.73
C ILE A 317 0.18 14.10 2.57
N ARG A 318 -0.39 12.93 2.87
CA ARG A 318 -0.94 12.05 1.82
C ARG A 318 -2.31 11.56 2.21
N ALA A 319 -3.28 11.88 1.37
CA ALA A 319 -4.62 11.34 1.37
C ALA A 319 -4.89 10.61 0.04
N GLY A 320 -6.12 10.17 -0.14
CA GLY A 320 -6.60 9.47 -1.33
C GLY A 320 -7.16 8.10 -0.97
N THR A 321 -8.32 7.77 -1.54
CA THR A 321 -9.06 6.57 -1.18
C THR A 321 -8.43 5.31 -1.75
N LYS A 322 -8.66 4.16 -1.11
CA LYS A 322 -8.37 2.84 -1.70
C LYS A 322 -9.72 2.27 -2.12
N LYS A 323 -10.17 2.53 -3.36
CA LYS A 323 -11.29 1.76 -3.92
C LYS A 323 -10.89 0.29 -4.03
N THR A 324 -11.23 -0.49 -3.01
CA THR A 324 -11.33 -1.95 -3.12
C THR A 324 -12.59 -2.24 -3.91
N SER A 325 -12.45 -2.59 -5.18
CA SER A 325 -13.58 -3.05 -5.98
C SER A 325 -14.05 -4.42 -5.48
N GLY A 326 -15.25 -4.46 -4.91
CA GLY A 326 -15.95 -5.71 -4.56
C GLY A 326 -15.69 -6.22 -3.14
N GLU A 327 -16.35 -5.58 -2.19
CA GLU A 327 -17.13 -6.20 -1.11
C GLU A 327 -18.38 -5.33 -0.98
N GLY A 328 -19.56 -5.94 -0.96
CA GLY A 328 -20.82 -5.22 -0.91
C GLY A 328 -21.34 -5.19 0.51
N ASP A 329 -21.69 -3.99 0.98
CA ASP A 329 -22.57 -3.78 2.12
C ASP A 329 -23.55 -2.66 1.73
N ASP A 330 -24.83 -2.97 1.75
CA ASP A 330 -25.90 -2.00 1.59
C ASP A 330 -26.02 -1.17 2.87
N ILE A 331 -25.46 0.05 2.87
CA ILE A 331 -25.78 1.06 3.88
C ILE A 331 -26.31 2.31 3.18
N VAL A 332 -27.63 2.44 3.21
CA VAL A 332 -28.34 3.66 2.79
C VAL A 332 -28.03 4.76 3.80
N VAL A 333 -27.08 5.62 3.46
CA VAL A 333 -26.85 6.87 4.20
C VAL A 333 -27.81 7.93 3.67
N SER A 334 -28.97 8.05 4.30
CA SER A 334 -29.88 9.17 4.12
C SER A 334 -29.18 10.46 4.58
N LEU A 335 -29.11 11.45 3.70
CA LEU A 335 -28.72 12.81 4.06
C LEU A 335 -29.90 13.47 4.82
N PRO A 336 -29.66 14.14 5.97
CA PRO A 336 -30.70 14.98 6.56
C PRO A 336 -30.91 16.20 5.66
N GLY A 337 -32.12 16.28 5.09
CA GLY A 337 -32.55 17.44 4.30
C GLY A 337 -32.72 18.68 5.17
N THR A 338 -32.43 19.84 4.60
CA THR A 338 -32.63 21.14 5.24
C THR A 338 -34.12 21.43 5.44
N ASP A 339 -34.51 21.76 6.67
CA ASP A 339 -35.84 22.29 6.96
C ASP A 339 -36.10 23.60 6.21
N VAL A 340 -37.10 23.59 5.34
CA VAL A 340 -37.79 24.81 4.89
C VAL A 340 -39.26 24.63 5.22
N VAL A 341 -39.69 25.32 6.27
CA VAL A 341 -41.09 25.39 6.68
C VAL A 341 -41.90 26.11 5.61
N GLN A 342 -42.93 25.46 5.06
CA GLN A 342 -44.10 26.16 4.53
C GLN A 342 -45.37 25.33 4.69
N THR A 343 -46.47 26.03 4.94
CA THR A 343 -47.68 25.53 5.60
C THR A 343 -48.70 24.90 4.67
N THR A 344 -49.25 23.76 5.12
CA THR A 344 -50.61 23.22 4.91
C THR A 344 -51.54 23.90 3.89
N THR A 345 -52.11 23.11 2.97
CA THR A 345 -53.57 23.05 2.77
C THR A 345 -54.00 21.70 2.14
N THR A 346 -55.27 21.36 2.28
CA THR A 346 -55.84 20.00 2.18
C THR A 346 -56.54 19.68 0.85
N LEU A 347 -56.93 18.39 0.71
CA LEU A 347 -57.98 17.76 -0.14
C LEU A 347 -57.39 16.74 -1.14
N ALA A 348 -57.94 15.54 -1.43
CA ALA A 348 -58.84 14.56 -0.79
C ALA A 348 -59.33 13.62 -1.93
N ASN A 349 -59.46 12.30 -1.66
CA ASN A 349 -60.32 11.33 -2.39
C ASN A 349 -59.97 11.00 -3.88
N ASN A 350 -60.34 9.86 -4.48
CA ASN A 350 -60.50 8.46 -4.01
C ASN A 350 -60.63 7.51 -5.26
N ASP A 351 -60.47 6.21 -5.03
CA ASP A 351 -61.25 5.10 -5.64
C ASP A 351 -61.10 4.55 -7.10
N ASN A 352 -60.97 3.21 -7.10
CA ASN A 352 -61.70 2.20 -7.90
C ASN A 352 -61.13 1.54 -9.17
N ALA A 353 -61.65 0.32 -9.43
CA ALA A 353 -60.98 -0.75 -10.16
C ALA A 353 -61.91 -1.59 -11.07
N ALA A 354 -61.27 -2.33 -11.99
CA ALA A 354 -61.68 -3.59 -12.64
C ALA A 354 -62.93 -3.67 -13.54
N ARG A 355 -62.76 -4.28 -14.74
CA ARG A 355 -63.61 -5.37 -15.30
C ARG A 355 -62.94 -6.05 -16.51
N VAL A 356 -63.40 -7.26 -16.84
CA VAL A 356 -62.87 -8.20 -17.85
C VAL A 356 -64.04 -8.73 -18.70
N GLN A 357 -63.81 -9.15 -19.96
CA GLN A 357 -64.24 -10.42 -20.63
C GLN A 357 -64.37 -10.28 -22.18
N GLU A 358 -63.88 -11.27 -22.98
CA GLU A 358 -64.59 -12.04 -24.06
C GLU A 358 -63.66 -12.73 -25.10
N ALA A 359 -64.22 -13.56 -26.00
CA ALA A 359 -63.59 -14.69 -26.75
C ALA A 359 -64.35 -15.00 -28.09
N LEU A 360 -64.04 -15.92 -29.03
CA LEU A 360 -63.02 -16.99 -29.25
C LEU A 360 -62.97 -17.37 -30.79
N VAL A 361 -62.63 -18.63 -31.17
CA VAL A 361 -62.70 -19.28 -32.52
C VAL A 361 -61.56 -18.92 -33.51
N GLY A 362 -60.91 -19.80 -34.30
CA GLY A 362 -60.88 -21.28 -34.44
C GLY A 362 -59.94 -21.76 -35.61
N ASP A 363 -59.41 -22.98 -35.51
CA ASP A 363 -58.46 -23.84 -36.33
C ASP A 363 -58.31 -23.64 -37.88
N ASP A 364 -57.33 -24.16 -38.66
CA ASP A 364 -56.26 -25.20 -38.50
C ASP A 364 -55.12 -25.08 -39.59
N VAL A 365 -54.13 -26.03 -39.58
CA VAL A 365 -53.16 -26.46 -40.63
C VAL A 365 -51.65 -26.03 -40.53
N ARG A 366 -50.84 -26.97 -40.03
CA ARG A 366 -49.44 -27.44 -40.34
C ARG A 366 -48.66 -26.70 -41.47
N THR A 367 -47.32 -26.49 -41.45
CA THR A 367 -46.12 -27.04 -40.75
C THR A 367 -44.93 -26.07 -41.01
N SER A 368 -43.78 -26.02 -40.32
CA SER A 368 -43.17 -26.87 -39.26
C SER A 368 -42.16 -26.09 -38.38
N THR A 369 -41.98 -26.57 -37.15
CA THR A 369 -40.73 -26.48 -36.33
C THR A 369 -40.09 -25.10 -36.06
N THR A 370 -40.62 -24.38 -35.06
CA THR A 370 -39.78 -23.74 -34.03
C THR A 370 -40.35 -24.04 -32.63
N PRO A 371 -39.59 -24.59 -31.68
CA PRO A 371 -40.06 -24.77 -30.31
C PRO A 371 -39.99 -23.47 -29.50
N TRP A 372 -41.16 -22.93 -29.15
CA TRP A 372 -41.53 -22.44 -27.81
C TRP A 372 -40.37 -22.27 -26.80
N ARG A 373 -40.08 -21.07 -26.28
CA ARG A 373 -40.99 -20.30 -25.40
C ARG A 373 -40.68 -18.80 -25.28
N ARG A 374 -41.77 -18.06 -25.03
CA ARG A 374 -41.89 -16.67 -24.54
C ARG A 374 -41.43 -16.52 -23.06
N PRO A 375 -41.46 -15.31 -22.47
CA PRO A 375 -41.09 -13.99 -23.02
C PRO A 375 -40.15 -13.18 -22.10
N ARG A 376 -39.63 -12.07 -22.66
CA ARG A 376 -39.00 -10.92 -21.99
C ARG A 376 -39.33 -10.71 -20.50
N THR A 377 -38.31 -10.80 -19.65
CA THR A 377 -38.20 -10.01 -18.42
C THR A 377 -36.80 -9.41 -18.29
N LEU A 378 -36.76 -8.10 -18.01
CA LEU A 378 -35.72 -7.35 -17.29
C LEU A 378 -34.24 -7.76 -17.49
N VAL A 379 -33.58 -7.17 -18.50
CA VAL A 379 -32.10 -7.10 -18.56
C VAL A 379 -31.65 -5.65 -18.35
N SER A 380 -31.73 -5.21 -17.09
CA SER A 380 -31.16 -3.93 -16.62
C SER A 380 -30.30 -4.12 -15.36
N SER A 381 -29.62 -5.26 -15.32
CA SER A 381 -28.43 -5.62 -14.54
C SER A 381 -27.89 -6.86 -15.28
N TRP A 382 -26.61 -7.07 -15.55
CA TRP A 382 -25.42 -6.87 -14.72
C TRP A 382 -24.25 -6.24 -15.49
N LEU A 383 -23.79 -5.07 -15.05
CA LEU A 383 -22.46 -4.52 -15.34
C LEU A 383 -22.05 -3.70 -14.11
N PRO A 384 -21.53 -4.33 -13.02
CA PRO A 384 -20.07 -4.33 -12.86
C PRO A 384 -19.53 -5.44 -11.95
N LYS A 385 -19.08 -6.57 -12.51
CA LYS A 385 -18.16 -7.49 -11.80
C LYS A 385 -16.90 -7.64 -12.67
N PHE A 386 -15.73 -7.70 -12.04
CA PHE A 386 -14.38 -7.76 -12.68
C PHE A 386 -13.80 -6.46 -13.25
N ARG A 387 -13.91 -5.36 -12.49
CA ARG A 387 -12.90 -4.28 -12.49
C ARG A 387 -11.93 -4.44 -11.30
N LYS A 388 -10.97 -5.38 -11.36
CA LYS A 388 -9.82 -5.49 -10.41
C LYS A 388 -8.52 -5.45 -11.24
N LEU A 389 -7.52 -4.59 -11.01
CA LEU A 389 -7.32 -3.54 -9.99
C LEU A 389 -7.01 -2.19 -10.66
N ARG A 390 -7.98 -1.28 -10.81
CA ARG A 390 -7.64 0.15 -10.95
C ARG A 390 -7.23 0.64 -9.56
N TYR A 391 -5.96 1.00 -9.36
CA TYR A 391 -5.54 1.76 -8.17
C TYR A 391 -6.12 3.17 -8.26
N ASP A 392 -7.40 3.29 -7.96
CA ASP A 392 -8.13 4.56 -7.95
C ASP A 392 -7.87 5.27 -6.62
N ASN A 393 -6.64 5.78 -6.49
CA ASN A 393 -6.33 6.85 -5.54
C ASN A 393 -7.09 8.08 -6.02
N GLY A 394 -8.38 8.18 -5.70
CA GLY A 394 -9.16 9.39 -5.95
C GLY A 394 -8.42 10.55 -5.31
N GLY A 395 -7.94 11.49 -6.12
CA GLY A 395 -7.21 12.65 -5.62
C GLY A 395 -8.10 13.45 -4.67
N VAL A 396 -7.52 14.04 -3.64
CA VAL A 396 -8.29 14.85 -2.70
C VAL A 396 -8.45 16.29 -3.18
N LYS A 397 -9.59 16.89 -2.86
CA LYS A 397 -9.78 18.33 -2.98
C LYS A 397 -9.00 19.03 -1.86
N VAL A 398 -8.16 19.98 -2.24
CA VAL A 398 -7.34 20.78 -1.30
C VAL A 398 -7.89 22.22 -1.18
N PRO A 399 -7.83 22.85 -0.01
CA PRO A 399 -8.25 24.24 0.16
C PRO A 399 -7.20 25.21 -0.41
N ALA A 400 -7.63 26.34 -0.97
CA ALA A 400 -6.72 27.27 -1.65
C ALA A 400 -5.54 27.78 -0.77
N GLY A 401 -5.76 27.94 0.54
CA GLY A 401 -4.69 28.34 1.46
C GLY A 401 -3.58 27.32 1.68
N ILE A 402 -3.68 26.08 1.16
CA ILE A 402 -2.58 25.10 1.21
C ILE A 402 -1.31 25.63 0.52
N GLY A 403 -1.44 26.52 -0.47
CA GLY A 403 -0.33 27.14 -1.19
C GLY A 403 0.58 28.03 -0.33
N ASN A 404 0.15 28.37 0.89
CA ASN A 404 0.95 29.13 1.86
C ASN A 404 1.80 28.22 2.76
N MET A 405 1.73 26.90 2.61
CA MET A 405 2.44 25.93 3.47
C MET A 405 3.84 25.63 2.92
N THR A 406 4.76 26.59 3.04
CA THR A 406 6.10 26.52 2.43
C THR A 406 6.98 25.36 2.94
N ALA A 407 6.73 24.83 4.13
CA ALA A 407 7.40 23.65 4.67
C ALA A 407 6.96 22.31 4.04
N LEU A 408 5.93 22.32 3.17
CA LEU A 408 5.34 21.10 2.63
C LEU A 408 6.22 20.48 1.52
N HIS A 409 6.92 19.40 1.84
CA HIS A 409 7.79 18.67 0.90
C HIS A 409 7.09 17.50 0.19
N THR A 410 5.96 17.00 0.71
CA THR A 410 5.18 15.94 0.07
C THR A 410 3.70 16.22 0.16
N LEU A 411 3.08 16.35 -1.01
CA LEU A 411 1.64 16.39 -1.20
C LEU A 411 1.20 15.08 -1.87
N GLY A 412 0.02 14.59 -1.47
CA GLY A 412 -0.59 13.36 -2.01
C GLY A 412 -1.06 13.51 -3.45
N VAL A 413 -2.00 12.65 -3.86
CA VAL A 413 -2.71 12.86 -5.13
C VAL A 413 -3.77 13.94 -4.89
N VAL A 414 -3.67 15.05 -5.61
CA VAL A 414 -4.66 16.13 -5.63
C VAL A 414 -5.56 15.97 -6.83
N ASN A 415 -6.88 16.14 -6.67
CA ASN A 415 -7.81 16.16 -7.80
C ASN A 415 -8.03 17.59 -8.30
N ILE A 416 -7.76 17.82 -9.59
CA ILE A 416 -7.96 19.09 -10.28
C ILE A 416 -9.15 19.11 -11.27
N SER A 417 -9.87 18.00 -11.51
CA SER A 417 -11.08 18.01 -12.35
C SER A 417 -12.34 18.52 -11.63
N VAL A 418 -12.25 18.80 -10.31
CA VAL A 418 -13.34 19.44 -9.55
C VAL A 418 -13.49 20.92 -9.91
N SER A 419 -14.70 21.46 -9.79
CA SER A 419 -14.98 22.90 -9.97
C SER A 419 -14.00 23.75 -9.16
N GLY A 420 -13.24 24.60 -9.85
CA GLY A 420 -12.11 25.35 -9.29
C GLY A 420 -10.72 24.77 -9.60
N GLY A 421 -10.58 23.77 -10.48
CA GLY A 421 -9.31 23.16 -10.88
C GLY A 421 -8.18 24.15 -11.20
N LYS A 422 -8.47 25.21 -11.97
CA LYS A 422 -7.50 26.29 -12.26
C LYS A 422 -6.97 26.98 -11.00
N ALA A 423 -7.84 27.23 -10.02
CA ALA A 423 -7.42 27.80 -8.73
C ALA A 423 -6.57 26.81 -7.91
N ILE A 424 -6.73 25.50 -8.09
CA ILE A 424 -5.86 24.49 -7.47
C ILE A 424 -4.48 24.49 -8.14
N LEU A 425 -4.39 24.66 -9.47
CA LEU A 425 -3.11 24.78 -10.18
C LEU A 425 -2.31 26.03 -9.76
N GLU A 426 -2.96 27.20 -9.66
CA GLU A 426 -2.36 28.42 -9.11
C GLU A 426 -1.88 28.27 -7.65
N VAL A 427 -2.48 27.34 -6.91
CA VAL A 427 -2.12 27.02 -5.53
C VAL A 427 -0.94 26.05 -5.46
N LEU A 428 -0.86 25.07 -6.37
CA LEU A 428 0.30 24.20 -6.54
C LEU A 428 1.54 24.99 -7.00
N LYS A 429 1.37 25.98 -7.88
CA LYS A 429 2.43 26.90 -8.37
C LYS A 429 3.22 27.58 -7.26
N LYS A 430 2.62 27.80 -6.09
CA LYS A 430 3.24 28.42 -4.90
C LYS A 430 4.10 27.45 -4.08
N LEU A 431 3.91 26.14 -4.24
CA LEU A 431 4.53 25.10 -3.42
C LEU A 431 5.87 24.60 -4.00
N THR A 432 6.77 25.53 -4.31
CA THR A 432 8.04 25.27 -5.02
C THR A 432 9.00 24.31 -4.28
N GLN A 433 8.82 24.12 -2.96
CA GLN A 433 9.59 23.18 -2.12
C GLN A 433 9.09 21.73 -2.18
N LEU A 434 8.06 21.43 -2.97
CA LEU A 434 7.55 20.06 -3.12
C LEU A 434 8.58 19.14 -3.79
N ARG A 435 8.98 18.11 -3.03
CA ARG A 435 9.81 17.00 -3.52
C ARG A 435 8.95 15.87 -4.08
N LYS A 436 7.69 15.74 -3.67
CA LYS A 436 6.77 14.68 -4.12
C LYS A 436 5.36 15.23 -4.30
N LEU A 437 4.80 15.06 -5.50
CA LEU A 437 3.46 15.52 -5.88
C LEU A 437 2.73 14.43 -6.68
N GLY A 438 1.44 14.27 -6.41
CA GLY A 438 0.52 13.54 -7.29
C GLY A 438 -0.60 14.45 -7.78
N VAL A 439 -1.00 14.32 -9.04
CA VAL A 439 -2.14 15.05 -9.63
C VAL A 439 -3.01 14.07 -10.42
N SER A 440 -4.32 14.19 -10.26
CA SER A 440 -5.35 13.47 -11.00
C SER A 440 -6.43 14.43 -11.48
N GLY A 441 -7.19 14.03 -12.49
CA GLY A 441 -8.20 14.90 -13.11
C GLY A 441 -7.61 15.83 -14.16
N ILE A 442 -6.50 15.41 -14.77
CA ILE A 442 -5.86 16.16 -15.84
C ILE A 442 -6.62 15.89 -17.15
N ASN A 443 -7.03 16.96 -17.82
CA ASN A 443 -7.83 16.95 -19.04
C ASN A 443 -7.29 17.98 -20.03
N ARG A 444 -7.86 18.02 -21.24
CA ARG A 444 -7.46 18.93 -22.33
C ARG A 444 -7.46 20.41 -21.94
N GLU A 445 -8.42 20.83 -21.11
CA GLU A 445 -8.58 22.22 -20.67
C GLU A 445 -7.49 22.66 -19.68
N ASN A 446 -6.97 21.74 -18.86
CA ASN A 446 -6.06 22.06 -17.76
C ASN A 446 -4.59 21.63 -17.99
N TRP A 447 -4.31 20.90 -19.07
CA TRP A 447 -2.98 20.37 -19.39
C TRP A 447 -1.88 21.43 -19.47
N GLN A 448 -2.08 22.50 -20.24
CA GLN A 448 -1.05 23.53 -20.45
C GLN A 448 -0.71 24.30 -19.16
N GLU A 449 -1.73 24.61 -18.34
CA GLU A 449 -1.54 25.21 -17.01
C GLU A 449 -0.79 24.23 -16.07
N PHE A 450 -1.10 22.94 -16.12
CA PHE A 450 -0.35 21.90 -15.39
C PHE A 450 1.13 21.83 -15.83
N CYS A 451 1.42 21.88 -17.14
CA CYS A 451 2.80 21.91 -17.65
C CYS A 451 3.58 23.14 -17.15
N SER A 452 2.95 24.31 -17.14
CA SER A 452 3.53 25.53 -16.56
C SER A 452 3.83 25.38 -15.06
N VAL A 453 2.87 24.83 -14.30
CA VAL A 453 3.05 24.55 -12.86
C VAL A 453 4.23 23.61 -12.62
N ILE A 454 4.30 22.46 -13.30
CA ILE A 454 5.38 21.48 -13.11
C ILE A 454 6.74 22.03 -13.50
N SER A 455 6.82 22.89 -14.53
CA SER A 455 8.09 23.52 -14.94
C SER A 455 8.72 24.36 -13.82
N GLY A 456 7.89 25.02 -12.99
CA GLY A 456 8.36 25.78 -11.82
C GLY A 456 8.85 24.95 -10.61
N HIS A 457 8.74 23.62 -10.64
CA HIS A 457 9.02 22.74 -9.48
C HIS A 457 10.44 22.15 -9.49
N GLY A 458 11.47 23.00 -9.39
CA GLY A 458 12.88 22.61 -9.48
C GLY A 458 13.38 21.56 -8.46
N HIS A 459 12.70 21.40 -7.32
CA HIS A 459 13.05 20.41 -6.28
C HIS A 459 12.28 19.08 -6.38
N LEU A 460 11.46 18.87 -7.42
CA LEU A 460 10.57 17.72 -7.51
C LEU A 460 11.31 16.41 -7.82
N GLU A 461 11.39 15.52 -6.83
CA GLU A 461 12.02 14.20 -6.93
C GLU A 461 11.04 13.08 -7.36
N SER A 462 9.73 13.27 -7.17
CA SER A 462 8.73 12.28 -7.62
C SER A 462 7.42 12.94 -8.06
N LEU A 463 7.01 12.62 -9.28
CA LEU A 463 5.76 13.06 -9.88
C LEU A 463 4.86 11.86 -10.19
N SER A 464 3.56 11.97 -9.90
CA SER A 464 2.55 10.99 -10.28
C SER A 464 1.40 11.70 -11.00
N VAL A 465 1.18 11.38 -12.26
CA VAL A 465 0.21 12.04 -13.14
C VAL A 465 -0.90 11.05 -13.51
N ARG A 466 -2.16 11.46 -13.39
CA ARG A 466 -3.31 10.74 -13.95
C ARG A 466 -4.11 11.65 -14.86
N VAL A 467 -4.11 11.27 -16.13
CA VAL A 467 -4.80 11.91 -17.23
C VAL A 467 -6.12 11.18 -17.48
N GLU A 468 -7.19 11.92 -17.68
CA GLU A 468 -8.52 11.40 -18.00
C GLU A 468 -8.59 10.95 -19.47
N GLU A 469 -9.50 10.02 -19.79
CA GLU A 469 -9.72 9.55 -21.16
C GLU A 469 -10.39 10.66 -21.99
N ASP A 470 -9.80 11.00 -23.14
CA ASP A 470 -10.27 12.07 -24.03
C ASP A 470 -10.62 11.51 -25.42
N LYS A 471 -11.77 11.95 -25.97
CA LYS A 471 -12.35 11.42 -27.21
C LYS A 471 -11.69 11.98 -28.48
N GLU A 472 -10.99 13.11 -28.38
CA GLU A 472 -10.28 13.77 -29.47
C GLU A 472 -8.79 13.35 -29.52
N GLY A 473 -8.44 12.24 -28.85
CA GLY A 473 -7.10 11.66 -28.85
C GLY A 473 -6.13 12.26 -27.83
N ILE A 474 -4.84 11.99 -28.02
CA ILE A 474 -3.81 12.37 -27.05
C ILE A 474 -3.57 13.88 -27.08
N PHE A 475 -3.89 14.55 -25.98
CA PHE A 475 -3.51 15.94 -25.68
C PHE A 475 -2.29 16.02 -24.74
N ALA A 476 -2.14 15.06 -23.82
CA ALA A 476 -1.13 15.13 -22.76
C ALA A 476 0.26 14.68 -23.25
N ARG A 477 0.99 15.60 -23.89
CA ARG A 477 2.37 15.36 -24.36
C ARG A 477 3.37 15.97 -23.41
N PHE A 478 4.18 15.15 -22.75
CA PHE A 478 5.17 15.64 -21.77
C PHE A 478 6.23 16.57 -22.38
N SER A 479 6.42 16.56 -23.71
CA SER A 479 7.19 17.57 -24.45
C SER A 479 6.73 19.01 -24.17
N ASP A 480 5.48 19.20 -23.79
CA ASP A 480 4.88 20.51 -23.49
C ASP A 480 5.35 21.07 -22.13
N ILE A 481 6.02 20.25 -21.31
CA ILE A 481 6.73 20.68 -20.10
C ILE A 481 8.09 21.25 -20.51
N CYS A 482 8.13 22.55 -20.82
CA CYS A 482 9.31 23.24 -21.37
C CYS A 482 10.58 23.10 -20.52
N GLU A 483 10.45 23.14 -19.18
CA GLU A 483 11.58 22.93 -18.26
C GLU A 483 11.29 21.77 -17.31
N PRO A 484 11.66 20.53 -17.66
CA PRO A 484 11.35 19.40 -16.80
C PRO A 484 12.20 19.40 -15.52
N PRO A 485 11.63 19.03 -14.34
CA PRO A 485 12.38 19.01 -13.09
C PRO A 485 13.62 18.09 -13.13
N LYS A 486 14.81 18.69 -13.22
CA LYS A 486 16.10 17.97 -13.33
C LYS A 486 16.40 17.05 -12.14
N THR A 487 15.74 17.27 -11.00
CA THR A 487 15.84 16.46 -9.78
C THR A 487 14.92 15.23 -9.77
N LEU A 488 14.11 15.02 -10.82
CA LEU A 488 13.10 13.96 -10.88
C LEU A 488 13.74 12.56 -10.90
N LYS A 489 13.45 11.76 -9.86
CA LYS A 489 13.94 10.39 -9.67
C LYS A 489 12.87 9.35 -9.95
N SER A 490 11.59 9.71 -9.83
CA SER A 490 10.47 8.80 -10.08
C SER A 490 9.31 9.50 -10.79
N LEU A 491 9.01 9.06 -12.01
CA LEU A 491 7.80 9.43 -12.72
C LEU A 491 6.80 8.26 -12.69
N LYS A 492 5.53 8.59 -12.49
CA LYS A 492 4.39 7.68 -12.69
C LYS A 492 3.40 8.39 -13.59
N ALA A 493 2.97 7.76 -14.69
CA ALA A 493 1.95 8.31 -15.58
C ALA A 493 0.87 7.26 -15.87
N TYR A 494 -0.40 7.68 -15.85
CA TYR A 494 -1.56 6.83 -16.02
C TYR A 494 -2.57 7.52 -16.95
N GLY A 495 -3.12 6.79 -17.93
CA GLY A 495 -4.10 7.30 -18.90
C GLY A 495 -3.47 7.61 -20.26
N HIS A 496 -4.18 8.37 -21.10
CA HIS A 496 -3.75 8.73 -22.45
C HIS A 496 -2.64 9.79 -22.43
N VAL A 497 -1.39 9.34 -22.27
CA VAL A 497 -0.20 10.20 -22.13
C VAL A 497 0.85 9.82 -23.16
N GLN A 498 1.40 10.81 -23.89
CA GLN A 498 2.60 10.65 -24.70
C GLN A 498 3.80 11.25 -23.97
N ILE A 499 4.92 10.54 -23.94
CA ILE A 499 6.17 11.04 -23.35
C ILE A 499 7.30 10.79 -24.33
N SER A 500 7.87 11.86 -24.88
CA SER A 500 8.87 11.73 -25.93
C SER A 500 10.25 11.32 -25.37
N PRO A 501 11.05 10.56 -26.12
CA PRO A 501 12.39 10.16 -25.68
C PRO A 501 13.35 11.35 -25.46
N VAL A 502 13.10 12.47 -26.17
CA VAL A 502 13.82 13.74 -26.00
C VAL A 502 13.61 14.34 -24.61
N TRP A 503 12.40 14.25 -24.06
CA TRP A 503 12.08 14.75 -22.73
C TRP A 503 12.83 13.97 -21.65
N VAL A 504 12.92 12.65 -21.78
CA VAL A 504 13.63 11.74 -20.85
C VAL A 504 15.10 12.10 -20.72
N LYS A 505 15.75 12.40 -21.85
CA LYS A 505 17.17 12.79 -21.89
C LYS A 505 17.46 14.08 -21.09
N GLN A 506 16.44 14.93 -20.86
CA GLN A 506 16.57 16.13 -20.02
C GLN A 506 16.45 15.81 -18.52
N VAL A 507 15.79 14.70 -18.14
CA VAL A 507 15.59 14.25 -16.75
C VAL A 507 16.53 13.09 -16.39
N GLN A 508 17.83 13.41 -16.42
CA GLN A 508 18.97 12.47 -16.25
C GLN A 508 18.98 11.67 -14.92
N ASN A 509 18.14 12.03 -13.94
CA ASN A 509 18.12 11.42 -12.61
C ASN A 509 17.05 10.34 -12.40
N ILE A 510 16.28 9.98 -13.43
CA ILE A 510 15.20 9.00 -13.31
C ILE A 510 15.73 7.61 -12.96
N ARG A 511 15.21 7.06 -11.86
CA ARG A 511 15.48 5.69 -11.36
C ARG A 511 14.23 4.81 -11.32
N LYS A 512 13.07 5.40 -11.54
CA LYS A 512 11.78 4.71 -11.58
C LYS A 512 10.83 5.35 -12.58
N LEU A 513 10.40 4.54 -13.54
CA LEU A 513 9.27 4.79 -14.41
C LEU A 513 8.16 3.80 -14.06
N ASP A 514 6.91 4.22 -14.13
CA ASP A 514 5.74 3.44 -13.74
C ASP A 514 4.58 3.92 -14.59
N PHE A 515 4.36 3.20 -15.68
CA PHE A 515 3.47 3.60 -16.75
C PHE A 515 2.27 2.67 -16.81
N GLY A 516 1.09 3.19 -16.47
CA GLY A 516 -0.15 2.67 -17.02
C GLY A 516 -0.38 3.33 -18.37
N LEU A 517 0.51 3.02 -19.31
CA LEU A 517 0.40 3.47 -20.70
C LEU A 517 -0.75 2.73 -21.37
N THR A 518 -1.44 3.46 -22.24
CA THR A 518 -2.31 2.90 -23.26
C THR A 518 -1.56 3.09 -24.59
N ILE A 519 -0.90 2.04 -25.07
CA ILE A 519 -0.24 2.07 -26.39
C ILE A 519 -1.33 2.13 -27.47
N LEU A 520 -1.32 3.16 -28.32
CA LEU A 520 -2.32 3.38 -29.36
C LEU A 520 -1.75 3.29 -30.77
N THR A 521 -0.42 3.36 -30.95
CA THR A 521 0.25 3.32 -32.25
C THR A 521 1.58 2.56 -32.21
N GLN A 522 2.05 2.05 -33.35
CA GLN A 522 3.40 1.47 -33.46
C GLN A 522 4.50 2.46 -33.07
N ARG A 523 4.33 3.75 -33.39
CA ARG A 523 5.27 4.82 -33.02
C ARG A 523 5.51 4.88 -31.52
N ASP A 524 4.51 4.56 -30.70
CA ASP A 524 4.67 4.53 -29.23
C ASP A 524 5.59 3.37 -28.79
N ILE A 525 5.61 2.24 -29.52
CA ILE A 525 6.56 1.13 -29.30
C ILE A 525 7.96 1.50 -29.80
N ASP A 526 8.06 2.12 -30.97
CA ASP A 526 9.34 2.60 -31.51
C ASP A 526 9.97 3.60 -30.54
N GLU A 527 9.18 4.52 -29.98
CA GLU A 527 9.62 5.41 -28.90
C GLU A 527 10.05 4.61 -27.66
N LEU A 528 9.23 3.66 -27.16
CA LEU A 528 9.53 2.82 -25.98
C LEU A 528 10.88 2.07 -26.05
N SER A 529 11.34 1.68 -27.25
CA SER A 529 12.64 1.02 -27.41
C SER A 529 13.80 1.89 -26.90
N PHE A 530 13.77 3.17 -27.24
CA PHE A 530 14.79 4.16 -26.86
C PHE A 530 14.83 4.44 -25.35
N TRP A 531 13.71 4.23 -24.64
CA TRP A 531 13.66 4.38 -23.19
C TRP A 531 14.51 3.36 -22.44
N ILE A 532 14.72 2.18 -23.02
CA ILE A 532 15.43 1.06 -22.39
C ILE A 532 16.95 1.29 -22.42
N ASP A 533 17.45 1.93 -23.49
CA ASP A 533 18.84 2.38 -23.57
C ASP A 533 19.12 3.59 -22.65
N VAL A 534 18.11 4.43 -22.39
CA VAL A 534 18.26 5.65 -21.56
C VAL A 534 18.04 5.39 -20.07
N VAL A 535 17.22 4.41 -19.68
CA VAL A 535 16.91 4.10 -18.27
C VAL A 535 17.08 2.60 -18.01
N PRO A 536 18.07 2.17 -17.20
CA PRO A 536 18.22 0.78 -16.78
C PRO A 536 17.05 0.35 -15.87
N LEU A 537 15.96 -0.15 -16.47
CA LEU A 537 14.73 -0.57 -15.78
C LEU A 537 14.92 -1.91 -15.05
N HIS A 538 15.76 -1.93 -14.02
CA HIS A 538 16.15 -3.14 -13.29
C HIS A 538 15.03 -3.78 -12.44
N LYS A 539 13.86 -3.15 -12.28
CA LYS A 539 12.73 -3.70 -11.49
C LYS A 539 11.35 -3.44 -12.12
N TYR A 540 10.89 -4.45 -12.86
CA TYR A 540 9.51 -4.72 -13.29
C TYR A 540 8.85 -3.67 -14.22
N PRO A 541 9.13 -3.67 -15.53
CA PRO A 541 8.21 -3.11 -16.51
C PRO A 541 7.11 -4.16 -16.79
N PHE A 542 5.90 -3.86 -16.33
CA PHE A 542 4.70 -4.36 -16.97
C PHE A 542 4.36 -3.43 -18.14
N LEU A 543 3.84 -3.97 -19.23
CA LEU A 543 3.38 -3.22 -20.40
C LEU A 543 1.89 -3.50 -20.59
N GLU A 544 1.09 -2.45 -20.76
CA GLU A 544 -0.35 -2.56 -21.00
C GLU A 544 -0.68 -1.86 -22.34
N ILE A 545 -1.58 -2.47 -23.10
CA ILE A 545 -1.98 -2.07 -24.46
C ILE A 545 -3.49 -2.11 -24.48
N ASP A 546 -4.15 -1.02 -24.88
CA ASP A 546 -5.61 -0.97 -25.05
C ASP A 546 -5.93 -0.65 -26.51
N CYS A 547 -6.46 -1.63 -27.23
CA CYS A 547 -6.73 -1.56 -28.65
C CYS A 547 -8.20 -1.16 -28.87
N THR A 548 -8.39 0.09 -29.28
CA THR A 548 -9.70 0.68 -29.59
C THR A 548 -9.98 0.82 -31.09
N THR A 549 -8.99 0.54 -31.94
CA THR A 549 -9.05 0.72 -33.41
C THR A 549 -8.38 -0.46 -34.15
N ARG A 550 -7.98 -0.29 -35.41
CA ARG A 550 -7.07 -1.23 -36.10
C ARG A 550 -5.63 -0.83 -35.80
N LEU A 551 -4.82 -1.77 -35.33
CA LEU A 551 -3.46 -1.53 -34.85
C LEU A 551 -2.56 -2.73 -35.19
N GLU A 552 -1.44 -2.48 -35.86
CA GLU A 552 -0.38 -3.48 -36.04
C GLU A 552 0.82 -3.06 -35.20
N LEU A 553 1.30 -3.96 -34.33
CA LEU A 553 2.40 -3.74 -33.41
C LEU A 553 3.53 -4.72 -33.69
N THR A 554 4.76 -4.22 -33.76
CA THR A 554 5.98 -5.02 -33.94
C THR A 554 7.02 -4.62 -32.91
N PHE A 555 7.51 -5.59 -32.13
CA PHE A 555 8.60 -5.39 -31.19
C PHE A 555 9.95 -5.59 -31.89
N ASP A 556 10.40 -4.58 -32.65
CA ASP A 556 11.64 -4.69 -33.44
C ASP A 556 12.95 -4.66 -32.63
N LEU A 557 12.87 -4.37 -31.32
CA LEU A 557 14.02 -4.17 -30.43
C LEU A 557 13.84 -4.89 -29.08
N ASN A 558 14.96 -5.22 -28.44
CA ASN A 558 15.02 -6.04 -27.23
C ASN A 558 14.47 -5.30 -25.99
N LEU A 559 13.22 -5.57 -25.59
CA LEU A 559 12.60 -4.93 -24.43
C LEU A 559 12.63 -5.81 -23.16
N TRP A 560 12.90 -5.21 -21.99
CA TRP A 560 12.98 -5.92 -20.70
C TRP A 560 11.61 -6.15 -20.01
N VAL A 561 10.52 -6.24 -20.78
CA VAL A 561 9.14 -6.39 -20.26
C VAL A 561 8.97 -7.76 -19.58
N ALA A 562 8.41 -7.76 -18.36
CA ALA A 562 8.16 -8.99 -17.60
C ALA A 562 6.70 -9.49 -17.71
N VAL A 563 5.74 -8.59 -17.90
CA VAL A 563 4.31 -8.88 -18.04
C VAL A 563 3.75 -7.99 -19.13
N LEU A 564 3.22 -8.59 -20.19
CA LEU A 564 2.44 -7.89 -21.22
C LEU A 564 0.94 -8.05 -20.92
N LYS A 565 0.15 -7.00 -21.11
CA LYS A 565 -1.31 -7.03 -21.03
C LYS A 565 -1.90 -6.35 -22.26
N VAL A 566 -2.92 -6.97 -22.81
CA VAL A 566 -3.58 -6.57 -24.05
C VAL A 566 -5.08 -6.59 -23.81
N GLN A 567 -5.69 -5.42 -23.88
CA GLN A 567 -7.12 -5.19 -23.81
C GLN A 567 -7.61 -4.85 -25.22
N CYS A 568 -8.66 -5.52 -25.69
CA CYS A 568 -9.23 -5.28 -27.02
C CYS A 568 -10.70 -4.89 -26.92
N SER A 569 -11.13 -3.93 -27.74
CA SER A 569 -12.52 -3.47 -27.84
C SER A 569 -13.26 -4.13 -29.01
N SER A 570 -14.59 -4.21 -28.94
CA SER A 570 -15.40 -4.79 -30.03
C SER A 570 -15.19 -4.02 -31.33
N GLY A 571 -14.88 -4.72 -32.42
CA GLY A 571 -14.53 -4.14 -33.72
C GLY A 571 -13.07 -3.66 -33.87
N SER A 572 -12.24 -3.77 -32.83
CA SER A 572 -10.80 -3.58 -32.95
C SER A 572 -10.14 -4.74 -33.70
N SER A 573 -9.00 -4.48 -34.33
CA SER A 573 -8.17 -5.52 -34.95
C SER A 573 -6.73 -5.24 -34.59
N LEU A 574 -6.18 -6.08 -33.71
CA LEU A 574 -4.81 -5.97 -33.25
C LEU A 574 -3.98 -7.09 -33.88
N ARG A 575 -2.78 -6.76 -34.36
CA ARG A 575 -1.69 -7.71 -34.60
C ARG A 575 -0.53 -7.35 -33.71
N ILE A 576 0.14 -8.36 -33.17
CA ILE A 576 1.39 -8.22 -32.41
C ILE A 576 2.41 -9.12 -33.09
N SER A 577 3.61 -8.62 -33.34
CA SER A 577 4.70 -9.34 -33.99
C SER A 577 6.00 -9.19 -33.21
N ARG A 578 6.90 -10.17 -33.39
CA ARG A 578 8.24 -10.22 -32.79
C ARG A 578 8.28 -10.28 -31.26
N LEU A 579 7.31 -10.97 -30.66
CA LEU A 579 7.24 -11.14 -29.20
C LEU A 579 8.53 -11.73 -28.59
N GLU A 580 9.31 -12.49 -29.37
CA GLU A 580 10.61 -13.06 -28.99
C GLU A 580 11.64 -12.04 -28.49
N ASN A 581 11.54 -10.78 -28.90
CA ASN A 581 12.41 -9.70 -28.45
C ASN A 581 12.09 -9.21 -27.01
N LEU A 582 11.05 -9.76 -26.36
CA LEU A 582 10.71 -9.46 -24.97
C LEU A 582 11.47 -10.38 -23.99
N ASN A 583 12.80 -10.25 -23.93
CA ASN A 583 13.72 -11.20 -23.27
C ASN A 583 13.47 -11.53 -21.78
N TYR A 584 12.60 -10.79 -21.10
CA TYR A 584 12.24 -11.05 -19.69
C TYR A 584 10.78 -11.47 -19.49
N LEU A 585 10.02 -11.69 -20.57
CA LEU A 585 8.59 -11.95 -20.55
C LEU A 585 8.26 -13.25 -19.80
N LYS A 586 7.37 -13.12 -18.82
CA LYS A 586 6.85 -14.23 -17.99
C LYS A 586 5.37 -14.47 -18.21
N GLU A 587 4.61 -13.42 -18.49
CA GLU A 587 3.16 -13.50 -18.65
C GLU A 587 2.67 -12.58 -19.77
N VAL A 588 1.69 -13.05 -20.54
CA VAL A 588 0.90 -12.28 -21.50
C VAL A 588 -0.56 -12.40 -21.09
N TRP A 589 -1.27 -11.30 -20.90
CA TRP A 589 -2.69 -11.29 -20.58
C TRP A 589 -3.48 -10.76 -21.77
N LEU A 590 -4.52 -11.46 -22.19
CA LEU A 590 -5.43 -11.02 -23.27
C LEU A 590 -6.85 -10.87 -22.72
N LYS A 591 -7.48 -9.73 -22.98
CA LYS A 591 -8.74 -9.28 -22.35
C LYS A 591 -9.67 -8.61 -23.34
N GLY A 592 -10.98 -8.67 -23.06
CA GLY A 592 -12.00 -7.97 -23.84
C GLY A 592 -12.44 -8.74 -25.09
N SER A 593 -12.76 -8.03 -26.17
CA SER A 593 -13.21 -8.60 -27.43
C SER A 593 -12.07 -8.62 -28.43
N TYR A 594 -11.52 -9.81 -28.67
CA TYR A 594 -10.39 -10.10 -29.57
C TYR A 594 -10.77 -11.22 -30.53
N SER A 595 -10.07 -11.32 -31.67
CA SER A 595 -10.30 -12.38 -32.65
C SER A 595 -9.50 -13.66 -32.31
N ASP A 596 -9.95 -14.82 -32.79
CA ASP A 596 -9.26 -16.08 -32.56
C ASP A 596 -7.90 -16.14 -33.28
N GLU A 597 -7.74 -15.43 -34.40
CA GLU A 597 -6.46 -15.32 -35.12
C GLU A 597 -5.39 -14.65 -34.25
N LEU A 598 -5.72 -13.55 -33.55
CA LEU A 598 -4.78 -12.89 -32.62
C LEU A 598 -4.39 -13.82 -31.47
N LYS A 599 -5.36 -14.56 -30.93
CA LYS A 599 -5.12 -15.53 -29.84
C LYS A 599 -4.19 -16.66 -30.29
N GLN A 600 -4.44 -17.25 -31.46
CA GLN A 600 -3.59 -18.31 -32.03
C GLN A 600 -2.19 -17.79 -32.35
N ASP A 601 -2.08 -16.59 -32.91
CA ASP A 601 -0.80 -15.99 -33.26
C ASP A 601 0.06 -15.66 -32.03
N LEU A 602 -0.54 -15.13 -30.96
CA LEU A 602 0.13 -14.95 -29.67
C LEU A 602 0.55 -16.28 -29.04
N GLN A 603 -0.28 -17.33 -29.12
CA GLN A 603 0.09 -18.67 -28.64
C GLN A 603 1.32 -19.23 -29.38
N ARG A 604 1.37 -19.04 -30.71
CA ARG A 604 2.50 -19.44 -31.56
C ARG A 604 3.79 -18.71 -31.16
N GLN A 605 3.75 -17.38 -31.11
CA GLN A 605 4.92 -16.57 -30.72
C GLN A 605 5.40 -16.87 -29.29
N ILE A 606 4.49 -17.14 -28.34
CA ILE A 606 4.84 -17.56 -26.98
C ILE A 606 5.51 -18.95 -26.94
N HIS A 607 5.05 -19.88 -27.78
CA HIS A 607 5.66 -21.20 -27.91
C HIS A 607 7.07 -21.12 -28.52
N GLU A 608 7.26 -20.24 -29.51
CA GLU A 608 8.53 -20.02 -30.21
C GLU A 608 9.55 -19.19 -29.38
N HIS A 609 9.08 -18.36 -28.43
CA HIS A 609 9.88 -17.43 -27.62
C HIS A 609 11.16 -18.04 -26.99
N PRO A 610 12.34 -17.37 -27.05
CA PRO A 610 13.63 -17.92 -26.61
C PRO A 610 13.80 -18.16 -25.09
N ASN A 611 12.82 -17.87 -24.24
CA ASN A 611 12.97 -17.95 -22.79
C ASN A 611 12.97 -19.41 -22.30
N ARG A 612 13.93 -19.78 -21.43
CA ARG A 612 14.03 -21.12 -20.80
C ARG A 612 12.74 -21.57 -20.10
N ARG A 613 11.98 -20.62 -19.55
CA ARG A 613 10.58 -20.83 -19.16
C ARG A 613 9.74 -20.00 -20.12
N LYS A 614 8.89 -20.67 -20.91
CA LYS A 614 8.01 -20.01 -21.88
C LYS A 614 7.05 -19.06 -21.14
N PRO A 615 6.70 -17.89 -21.69
CA PRO A 615 5.70 -17.01 -21.11
C PRO A 615 4.35 -17.72 -20.95
N LEU A 616 3.57 -17.34 -19.94
CA LEU A 616 2.21 -17.84 -19.74
C LEU A 616 1.19 -16.91 -20.40
N LEU A 617 0.45 -17.41 -21.40
CA LEU A 617 -0.75 -16.73 -21.91
C LEU A 617 -1.92 -16.94 -20.94
N LYS A 618 -2.48 -15.84 -20.43
CA LYS A 618 -3.67 -15.83 -19.57
C LYS A 618 -4.80 -15.11 -20.30
N LEU A 619 -5.89 -15.85 -20.56
CA LEU A 619 -7.10 -15.30 -21.15
C LEU A 619 -8.03 -14.86 -20.02
N GLU A 620 -8.55 -13.64 -20.08
CA GLU A 620 -9.56 -13.14 -19.15
C GLU A 620 -10.89 -12.98 -19.92
N GLU A 621 -11.74 -14.00 -19.80
CA GLU A 621 -13.00 -14.07 -20.56
C GLU A 621 -13.96 -12.91 -20.20
N PRO A 622 -14.68 -12.35 -21.17
CA PRO A 622 -15.82 -11.48 -20.89
C PRO A 622 -16.89 -12.34 -20.22
N ARG A 623 -17.13 -12.12 -18.91
CA ARG A 623 -18.21 -12.82 -18.23
C ARG A 623 -19.54 -12.42 -18.86
N SER A 624 -20.26 -13.41 -19.38
CA SER A 624 -21.65 -13.32 -19.81
C SER A 624 -22.49 -12.58 -18.74
N PRO A 625 -23.49 -11.79 -19.15
CA PRO A 625 -24.19 -10.83 -18.29
C PRO A 625 -24.83 -11.49 -17.05
#